data_AF-A0A656UZB4-F1
#
_entry.id   AF-A0A656UZB4-F1
#
_cell.length_a   1.000
_cell.length_b   1.000
_cell.length_c   1.000
_cell.angle_alpha   90.00
_cell.angle_beta   90.00
_cell.angle_gamma   90.00
#
_symmetry.space_group_name_H-M   'P 1'
#
loop_
_entity.id
_entity.type
_entity.pdbx_description
1 polymer ?
#
loop_
_entity_poly.entity_id
_entity_poly.type
_entity_poly.pdbx_seq_one_letter_code
_entity_poly.pdbx_strand_id
1 'polypeptide(L)'
;MNKKTKRTFTPESRLECAQLIVDKGYSYRQASEAMNVGFTTLESRVRQLRRVCQGITTSATPMTAEQQRIRELEKQVRRLE
;
A
#
# COMPACT_ATOMS: atom_id res chain seq x y z
N MET A 1 25.98 -1.97 16.35
CA MET A 1 24.88 -2.39 15.46
C MET A 1 24.11 -1.15 15.01
N ASN A 2 24.40 -0.62 13.81
CA ASN A 2 23.62 0.50 13.26
C ASN A 2 22.20 0.01 12.97
N LYS A 3 21.22 0.48 13.75
CA LYS A 3 19.80 0.27 13.46
C LYS A 3 19.53 0.96 12.12
N LYS A 4 19.52 0.21 11.02
CA LYS A 4 19.07 0.71 9.71
C LYS A 4 17.68 1.29 9.93
N THR A 5 17.57 2.61 9.96
CA THR A 5 16.32 3.35 10.11
C THR A 5 15.42 2.87 8.98
N LYS A 6 14.40 2.06 9.31
CA LYS A 6 13.45 1.57 8.30
C LYS A 6 12.89 2.81 7.61
N ARG A 7 13.14 2.93 6.31
CA ARG A 7 12.64 4.04 5.51
C ARG A 7 11.11 4.00 5.56
N THR A 8 10.52 4.93 6.29
CA THR A 8 9.07 5.02 6.46
C THR A 8 8.49 5.54 5.15
N PHE A 9 7.78 4.68 4.41
CA PHE A 9 7.08 5.10 3.21
C PHE A 9 5.72 5.69 3.58
N THR A 10 5.43 6.88 3.08
CA THR A 10 4.09 7.48 3.21
C THR A 10 3.05 6.60 2.52
N PRO A 11 1.79 6.55 3.00
CA PRO A 11 0.72 5.83 2.33
C PRO A 11 0.57 6.23 0.85
N GLU A 12 0.75 7.51 0.53
CA GLU A 12 0.72 8.02 -0.85
C GLU A 12 1.82 7.43 -1.72
N SER A 13 3.08 7.42 -1.24
CA SER A 13 4.19 6.80 -1.97
C SER A 13 3.97 5.29 -2.18
N ARG A 14 3.31 4.62 -1.23
CA ARG A 14 2.95 3.21 -1.37
C ARG A 14 1.92 3.02 -2.50
N LEU A 15 0.89 3.85 -2.53
CA LEU A 15 -0.16 3.80 -3.56
C LEU A 15 0.40 4.09 -4.95
N GLU A 16 1.18 5.16 -5.09
CA GLU A 16 1.76 5.58 -6.37
C GLU A 16 2.59 4.46 -7.02
N CYS A 17 3.39 3.74 -6.22
CA CYS A 17 4.16 2.59 -6.70
C CYS A 17 3.27 1.49 -7.31
N ALA A 18 2.12 1.22 -6.70
CA ALA A 18 1.21 0.18 -7.16
C ALA A 18 0.42 0.62 -8.40
N GLN A 19 0.02 1.90 -8.45
CA GLN A 19 -0.69 2.49 -9.59
C GLN A 19 0.18 2.53 -10.86
N LEU A 20 1.51 2.72 -10.72
CA LEU A 20 2.42 2.62 -11.86
C LEU A 20 2.29 1.28 -12.58
N ILE A 21 2.14 0.18 -11.84
CA ILE A 21 2.05 -1.17 -12.40
C ILE A 21 0.62 -1.50 -12.84
N VAL A 22 -0.38 -1.18 -12.01
CA VAL A 22 -1.79 -1.55 -12.25
C VAL A 22 -2.45 -0.67 -13.30
N ASP A 23 -2.27 0.65 -13.20
CA ASP A 23 -2.98 1.62 -14.06
C ASP A 23 -2.11 2.04 -15.25
N LYS A 24 -0.81 2.31 -15.02
CA LYS A 24 0.09 2.77 -16.09
C LYS A 24 0.80 1.63 -16.84
N GLY A 25 0.60 0.38 -16.43
CA GLY A 25 1.15 -0.80 -17.11
C GLY A 25 2.67 -0.96 -17.02
N TYR A 26 3.33 -0.32 -16.05
CA TYR A 26 4.78 -0.48 -15.86
C TYR A 26 5.12 -1.91 -15.46
N SER A 27 6.27 -2.38 -15.93
CA SER A 27 6.84 -3.62 -15.39
C SER A 27 7.33 -3.41 -13.95
N TYR A 28 7.38 -4.50 -13.17
CA TYR A 28 7.95 -4.47 -11.82
C TYR A 28 9.37 -3.92 -11.78
N ARG A 29 10.16 -4.17 -12.83
CA ARG A 29 11.53 -3.65 -12.95
C ARG A 29 11.54 -2.13 -13.11
N GLN A 30 10.73 -1.60 -14.02
CA GLN A 30 10.62 -0.15 -14.24
C GLN A 30 10.09 0.56 -13.00
N ALA A 31 9.09 0.01 -12.32
CA ALA A 31 8.57 0.57 -11.08
C ALA A 31 9.61 0.51 -9.93
N SER A 32 10.41 -0.56 -9.89
CA SER A 32 11.51 -0.71 -8.93
C SER A 32 12.59 0.34 -9.15
N GLU A 33 12.97 0.58 -10.40
CA GLU A 33 13.97 1.58 -10.78
C GLU A 33 13.46 3.01 -10.55
N ALA A 34 12.21 3.30 -10.92
CA ALA A 34 11.60 4.62 -10.77
C ALA A 34 11.40 5.03 -9.30
N MET A 35 10.93 4.12 -8.46
CA MET A 35 10.58 4.41 -7.06
C MET A 35 11.65 4.00 -6.06
N ASN A 36 12.71 3.31 -6.51
CA ASN A 36 13.74 2.71 -5.66
C ASN A 36 13.14 1.82 -4.56
N VAL A 37 12.26 0.90 -4.97
CA VAL A 37 11.54 -0.03 -4.10
C VAL A 37 11.78 -1.46 -4.58
N GLY A 38 12.16 -2.36 -3.67
CA GLY A 38 12.42 -3.76 -4.03
C GLY A 38 11.18 -4.51 -4.53
N PHE A 39 11.41 -5.51 -5.39
CA PHE A 39 10.37 -6.31 -6.04
C PHE A 39 9.30 -6.85 -5.09
N THR A 40 9.70 -7.48 -3.99
CA THR A 40 8.78 -8.06 -3.00
C THR A 40 7.87 -7.01 -2.35
N THR A 41 8.39 -5.80 -2.15
CA THR A 41 7.60 -4.69 -1.63
C THR A 41 6.60 -4.19 -2.67
N LEU A 42 6.98 -4.13 -3.94
CA LEU A 42 6.07 -3.78 -5.04
C LEU A 42 4.98 -4.84 -5.24
N GLU A 43 5.34 -6.12 -5.28
CA GLU A 43 4.40 -7.23 -5.41
C GLU A 43 3.34 -7.20 -4.30
N SER A 44 3.76 -7.02 -3.04
CA SER A 44 2.83 -6.90 -1.92
C SER A 44 1.88 -5.70 -2.07
N ARG A 45 2.38 -4.55 -2.54
CA ARG A 45 1.59 -3.33 -2.75
C ARG A 45 0.59 -3.50 -3.89
N VAL A 46 0.99 -4.11 -5.01
CA VAL A 46 0.12 -4.41 -6.15
C VAL A 46 -0.96 -5.39 -5.75
N ARG A 47 -0.60 -6.46 -5.03
CA ARG A 47 -1.57 -7.44 -4.52
C ARG A 47 -2.59 -6.79 -3.59
N GLN A 48 -2.15 -5.88 -2.71
CA GLN A 48 -3.03 -5.12 -1.84
C GLN A 48 -3.97 -4.21 -2.66
N LEU A 49 -3.45 -3.44 -3.62
CA LEU A 49 -4.25 -2.55 -4.46
C LEU A 49 -5.33 -3.32 -5.25
N ARG A 50 -4.99 -4.48 -5.84
CA ARG A 50 -5.95 -5.32 -6.56
C ARG A 50 -7.08 -5.82 -5.68
N ARG A 51 -6.79 -6.20 -4.43
CA ARG A 51 -7.82 -6.61 -3.45
C ARG A 51 -8.77 -5.46 -3.12
N VAL A 52 -8.22 -4.25 -2.95
CA VAL A 52 -9.04 -3.05 -2.73
C VAL A 52 -9.97 -2.77 -3.91
N CYS A 53 -9.46 -2.86 -5.14
CA CYS A 53 -10.28 -2.72 -6.35
C CYS A 53 -11.39 -3.78 -6.45
N GLN A 54 -11.20 -4.96 -5.82
CA GLN A 54 -12.19 -6.02 -5.74
C GLN A 54 -13.15 -5.86 -4.55
N GLY A 55 -13.06 -4.78 -3.77
CA GLY A 55 -13.86 -4.57 -2.57
C GLY A 55 -13.47 -5.47 -1.39
N ILE A 56 -12.31 -6.13 -1.45
CA ILE A 56 -11.83 -7.00 -0.36
C ILE A 56 -11.10 -6.12 0.66
N THR A 57 -11.61 -6.08 1.89
CA THR A 57 -10.95 -5.43 3.01
C THR A 57 -9.63 -6.15 3.33
N THR A 58 -8.54 -5.38 3.42
CA THR A 58 -7.23 -5.92 3.78
C THR A 58 -6.83 -5.43 5.17
N SER A 59 -6.44 -6.34 6.06
CA SER A 59 -5.91 -6.01 7.39
C SER A 59 -4.52 -5.33 7.36
N ALA A 60 -3.88 -5.30 6.18
CA ALA A 60 -2.61 -4.61 5.96
C ALA A 60 -2.74 -3.09 6.15
N THR A 61 -1.61 -2.42 6.40
CA THR A 61 -1.59 -0.97 6.59
C THR A 61 -2.26 -0.29 5.39
N PRO A 62 -3.34 0.48 5.60
CA PRO A 62 -4.08 1.15 4.54
C PRO A 62 -3.14 1.92 3.61
N MET A 63 -3.33 1.72 2.31
CA MET A 63 -2.59 2.42 1.26
C MET A 63 -3.44 3.51 0.63
N THR A 64 -4.77 3.34 0.57
CA THR A 64 -5.72 4.35 0.08
C THR A 64 -6.38 5.08 1.24
N ALA A 65 -6.76 6.34 1.00
CA ALA A 65 -7.51 7.16 1.96
C ALA A 65 -8.83 6.49 2.36
N GLU A 66 -9.47 5.77 1.43
CA GLU A 66 -10.67 4.99 1.68
C GLU A 66 -10.43 3.88 2.72
N GLN A 67 -9.36 3.10 2.60
CA GLN A 67 -9.03 2.09 3.62
C GLN A 67 -8.66 2.71 4.97
N GLN A 68 -8.01 3.88 4.96
CA GLN A 68 -7.71 4.62 6.19
C GLN A 68 -9.01 5.00 6.91
N ARG A 69 -10.00 5.48 6.15
CA ARG A 69 -11.32 5.85 6.65
C ARG A 69 -12.10 4.65 7.15
N ILE A 70 -12.11 3.54 6.41
CA ILE A 70 -12.74 2.28 6.86
C ILE A 70 -12.14 1.83 8.20
N ARG A 71 -10.81 1.82 8.32
CA ARG A 71 -10.15 1.42 9.57
C ARG A 71 -10.46 2.35 10.72
N GLU A 72 -10.54 3.66 10.48
CA GLU A 72 -10.91 4.63 11.50
C GLU A 72 -12.36 4.43 11.96
N LEU A 73 -13.27 4.18 11.02
CA LEU A 73 -14.67 3.87 11.29
C LEU A 73 -14.80 2.55 12.07
N GLU A 74 -14.11 1.48 11.66
CA GLU A 74 -14.07 0.20 12.40
C GLU A 74 -13.56 0.39 13.84
N LYS A 75 -12.58 1.28 14.04
CA LYS A 75 -12.07 1.61 15.37
C LYS A 75 -13.10 2.39 16.20
N GLN A 76 -13.84 3.31 15.58
CA GLN A 76 -14.92 4.05 16.24
C GLN A 76 -16.07 3.12 16.64
N VAL A 77 -16.50 2.22 15.75
CA VAL A 77 -17.54 1.22 16.03
C VAL A 77 -17.13 0.34 17.22
N ARG A 78 -15.91 -0.20 17.22
CA ARG A 78 -15.38 -1.01 18.34
C ARG A 78 -15.33 -0.27 19.68
N ARG A 79 -15.29 1.06 19.66
CA ARG A 79 -15.29 1.88 20.89
C ARG A 79 -16.70 2.13 21.42
N LEU A 80 -17.71 2.01 20.55
CA LEU A 80 -19.12 2.22 20.88
C LEU A 80 -19.82 0.92 21.27
N GLU A 81 -19.29 -0.23 20.86
CA GLU A 81 -19.62 -1.57 21.39
C GLU A 81 -18.91 -1.86 22.72
#